data_AF-A0A2Y9S0J1-F1
#
_entry.id   AF-A0A2Y9S0J1-F1
#
_cell.length_a   1.000
_cell.length_b   1.000
_cell.length_c   1.000
_cell.angle_alpha   90.00
_cell.angle_beta   90.00
_cell.angle_gamma   90.00
#
_symmetry.space_group_name_H-M   'P 1'
#
loop_
_entity.id
_entity.type
_entity.pdbx_description
1 polymer ?
#
loop_
_entity_poly.entity_id
_entity_poly.type
_entity_poly.pdbx_seq_one_letter_code
_entity_poly.pdbx_strand_id
1 'polypeptide(L)'
;MAEGDPGTDQRQNEEIEAMAAIYGDEWCVVDDCAKIFCIRVNDTAKNPKWTLCLQVLLPNEYPSTAPPIYQLNAPWLRGQERMDLSNSLEEIYIQNIGESILYLWVEKVREFLIQKSQMAEPEPETTKKTEEEDVECEEDLALACDSESPVKALETDISENKTETEELPPIDHGIPITDRRSTFQAHLAPVVCLQQESEDLKGLKMMYSRLHNL
;
A
#
# COMPACT_ATOMS: atom_id res chain seq x y z
N MET A 1 -4.73 11.23 32.76
CA MET A 1 -5.71 11.82 31.83
C MET A 1 -4.93 12.84 31.05
N ALA A 2 -4.55 12.52 29.80
CA ALA A 2 -3.88 13.49 28.96
C ALA A 2 -4.98 14.41 28.41
N GLU A 3 -5.05 15.63 28.94
CA GLU A 3 -5.85 16.69 28.35
C GLU A 3 -5.24 16.98 26.97
N GLY A 4 -6.04 16.87 25.91
CA GLY A 4 -5.63 17.24 24.56
C GLY A 4 -5.19 18.70 24.53
N ASP A 5 -4.23 19.02 23.67
CA ASP A 5 -3.86 20.42 23.44
C ASP A 5 -5.08 21.17 22.87
N PRO A 6 -5.59 22.23 23.55
CA PRO A 6 -6.86 22.86 23.18
C PRO A 6 -6.86 23.44 21.75
N GLY A 7 -5.68 23.79 21.21
CA GLY A 7 -5.55 24.24 19.81
C GLY A 7 -5.67 23.11 18.79
N THR A 8 -5.40 21.87 19.20
CA THR A 8 -5.57 20.68 18.37
C THR A 8 -7.03 20.27 18.29
N ASP A 9 -7.74 20.25 19.43
CA ASP A 9 -9.18 19.96 19.50
C ASP A 9 -10.01 20.96 18.67
N GLN A 10 -9.66 22.24 18.71
CA GLN A 10 -10.35 23.25 17.90
C GLN A 10 -10.22 22.98 16.40
N ARG A 11 -8.99 22.72 15.91
CA ARG A 11 -8.74 22.43 14.49
C ARG A 11 -9.44 21.16 14.02
N GLN A 12 -9.48 20.12 14.86
CA GLN A 12 -10.26 18.92 14.54
C GLN A 12 -11.74 19.23 14.35
N ASN A 13 -12.33 19.99 15.28
CA ASN A 13 -13.76 20.31 15.22
C ASN A 13 -14.11 21.18 14.00
N GLU A 14 -13.25 22.14 13.66
CA GLU A 14 -13.39 22.96 12.45
C GLU A 14 -13.34 22.11 11.17
N GLU A 15 -12.41 21.14 11.10
CA GLU A 15 -12.33 20.21 9.96
C GLU A 15 -13.55 19.29 9.90
N ILE A 16 -14.02 18.74 11.02
CA ILE A 16 -15.22 17.89 11.07
C ILE A 16 -16.45 18.67 10.58
N GLU A 17 -16.63 19.90 11.04
CA GLU A 17 -17.74 20.77 10.61
C GLU A 17 -17.66 21.06 9.11
N ALA A 18 -16.47 21.38 8.61
CA ALA A 18 -16.24 21.61 7.18
C ALA A 18 -16.57 20.36 6.36
N MET A 19 -16.10 19.18 6.77
CA MET A 19 -16.38 17.92 6.08
C MET A 19 -17.88 17.59 6.08
N ALA A 20 -18.57 17.79 7.22
CA ALA A 20 -20.02 17.59 7.31
C ALA A 20 -20.79 18.56 6.39
N ALA A 21 -20.34 19.81 6.29
CA ALA A 21 -20.96 20.82 5.42
C ALA A 21 -20.74 20.56 3.92
N ILE A 22 -19.56 20.05 3.54
CA ILE A 22 -19.22 19.76 2.15
C ILE A 22 -19.94 18.50 1.65
N TYR A 23 -19.92 17.43 2.46
CA TYR A 23 -20.36 16.10 2.03
C TYR A 23 -21.80 15.78 2.44
N GLY A 24 -22.38 16.50 3.40
CA GLY A 24 -23.78 16.33 3.81
C GLY A 24 -24.13 14.87 4.09
N ASP A 25 -25.00 14.30 3.26
CA ASP A 25 -25.48 12.91 3.39
C ASP A 25 -24.38 11.85 3.16
N GLU A 26 -23.28 12.19 2.49
CA GLU A 26 -22.15 11.29 2.27
C GLU A 26 -21.25 11.15 3.52
N TRP A 27 -21.36 12.09 4.47
CA TRP A 27 -20.66 12.08 5.77
C TRP A 27 -21.52 11.43 6.85
N CYS A 28 -20.97 10.46 7.55
CA CYS A 28 -21.65 9.73 8.62
C CYS A 28 -20.82 9.77 9.90
N VAL A 29 -21.45 10.20 11.01
CA VAL A 29 -20.88 10.11 12.35
C VAL A 29 -21.11 8.69 12.89
N VAL A 30 -20.04 7.94 13.12
CA VAL A 30 -20.12 6.56 13.64
C VAL A 30 -20.10 6.58 15.16
N ASP A 31 -19.16 7.32 15.74
CA ASP A 31 -19.05 7.55 17.18
C ASP A 31 -18.43 8.94 17.41
N ASP A 32 -19.24 9.89 17.91
CA ASP A 32 -18.76 11.26 18.15
C ASP A 32 -17.79 11.34 19.34
N CYS A 33 -17.97 10.51 20.36
CA CYS A 33 -17.10 10.51 21.54
C CYS A 33 -15.70 9.96 21.21
N ALA A 34 -15.64 8.91 20.40
CA ALA A 34 -14.38 8.33 19.92
C ALA A 34 -13.85 9.02 18.64
N LYS A 35 -14.53 10.07 18.15
CA LYS A 35 -14.19 10.80 16.92
C LYS A 35 -14.00 9.87 15.72
N ILE A 36 -14.95 8.95 15.54
CA ILE A 36 -15.00 8.00 14.42
C ILE A 36 -16.05 8.46 13.42
N PHE A 37 -15.61 8.65 12.19
CA PHE A 37 -16.42 9.14 11.08
C PHE A 37 -16.26 8.25 9.85
N CYS A 38 -17.23 8.29 8.96
CA CYS A 38 -17.22 7.54 7.71
C CYS A 38 -17.66 8.45 6.57
N ILE A 39 -16.90 8.45 5.48
CA ILE A 39 -17.19 9.22 4.28
C ILE A 39 -17.38 8.25 3.12
N ARG A 40 -18.52 8.37 2.43
CA ARG A 40 -18.79 7.61 1.21
C ARG A 40 -18.30 8.38 0.00
N VAL A 41 -17.43 7.78 -0.79
CA VAL A 41 -16.88 8.38 -2.02
C VAL A 41 -17.31 7.54 -3.22
N ASN A 42 -17.76 8.23 -4.28
CA ASN A 42 -18.19 7.65 -5.55
C ASN A 42 -17.30 8.10 -6.72
N ASP A 43 -17.26 7.30 -7.79
CA ASP A 43 -16.60 7.64 -9.05
C ASP A 43 -17.39 8.69 -9.85
N THR A 44 -18.72 8.63 -9.87
CA THR A 44 -19.57 9.62 -10.54
C THR A 44 -20.80 9.97 -9.72
N ALA A 45 -21.27 11.21 -9.84
CA ALA A 45 -22.43 11.71 -9.11
C ALA A 45 -23.79 11.17 -9.60
N LYS A 46 -23.87 10.67 -10.85
CA LYS A 46 -25.15 10.28 -11.46
C LYS A 46 -25.42 8.77 -11.40
N ASN A 47 -24.41 7.95 -11.66
CA ASN A 47 -24.53 6.49 -11.71
C ASN A 47 -23.20 5.88 -11.23
N PRO A 48 -22.96 5.82 -9.92
CA PRO A 48 -21.67 5.37 -9.41
C PRO A 48 -21.47 3.87 -9.68
N LYS A 49 -20.43 3.53 -10.44
CA LYS A 49 -20.01 2.14 -10.69
C LYS A 49 -19.13 1.65 -9.53
N TRP A 50 -18.35 2.56 -8.96
CA TRP A 50 -17.43 2.27 -7.88
C TRP A 50 -17.76 3.13 -6.66
N THR A 51 -17.84 2.48 -5.50
CA THR A 51 -18.06 3.16 -4.23
C THR A 51 -17.06 2.64 -3.21
N LEU A 52 -16.46 3.57 -2.47
CA LEU A 52 -15.55 3.30 -1.38
C LEU A 52 -16.01 4.06 -0.15
N CYS A 53 -16.04 3.39 1.01
CA CYS A 53 -16.25 4.06 2.30
C CYS A 53 -14.89 4.22 2.99
N LEU A 54 -14.49 5.46 3.22
CA LEU A 54 -13.31 5.82 4.01
C LEU A 54 -13.78 6.05 5.45
N GLN A 55 -13.45 5.12 6.35
CA GLN A 55 -13.68 5.31 7.78
C GLN A 55 -12.41 5.88 8.40
N VAL A 56 -12.56 6.92 9.23
CA VAL A 56 -11.47 7.57 9.94
C VAL A 56 -11.76 7.64 11.43
N LEU A 57 -10.72 7.50 12.24
CA LEU A 57 -10.68 7.78 13.67
C LEU A 57 -9.64 8.87 13.88
N LEU A 58 -10.05 9.97 14.52
CA LEU A 58 -9.17 11.11 14.77
C LEU A 58 -8.59 10.99 16.19
N PRO A 59 -7.32 10.59 16.36
CA PRO A 59 -6.68 10.55 17.67
C PRO A 59 -6.48 11.97 18.20
N ASN A 60 -6.28 12.13 19.51
CA ASN A 60 -6.12 13.45 20.14
C ASN A 60 -4.90 14.23 19.60
N GLU A 61 -3.91 13.53 19.03
CA GLU A 61 -2.71 14.11 18.47
C GLU A 61 -2.86 14.60 17.02
N TYR A 62 -3.97 14.28 16.34
CA TYR A 62 -4.28 14.78 14.99
C TYR A 62 -4.90 16.19 15.08
N PRO A 63 -4.64 17.15 14.17
CA PRO A 63 -3.71 17.07 13.04
C PRO A 63 -2.24 17.34 13.36
N SER A 64 -1.91 17.61 14.62
CA SER A 64 -0.59 18.09 15.04
C SER A 64 0.57 17.14 14.75
N THR A 65 0.58 15.96 15.36
CA THR A 65 1.75 15.06 15.36
C THR A 65 1.42 13.62 15.01
N ALA A 66 0.14 13.28 14.82
CA ALA A 66 -0.29 11.96 14.39
C ALA A 66 -1.26 12.06 13.20
N PRO A 67 -1.27 11.07 12.29
CA PRO A 67 -2.24 10.98 11.21
C PRO A 67 -3.61 10.50 11.74
N PRO A 68 -4.69 10.67 10.97
CA PRO A 68 -5.93 9.93 11.19
C PRO A 68 -5.69 8.43 11.05
N ILE A 69 -6.32 7.63 11.89
CA ILE A 69 -6.35 6.17 11.71
C ILE A 69 -7.46 5.85 10.72
N TYR A 70 -7.16 5.13 9.65
CA TYR A 70 -8.12 4.94 8.56
C TYR A 70 -8.39 3.47 8.22
N GLN A 71 -9.57 3.23 7.65
CA GLN A 71 -9.96 1.95 7.09
C GLN A 71 -10.68 2.16 5.75
N LEU A 72 -10.14 1.51 4.71
CA LEU A 72 -10.74 1.49 3.37
C LEU A 72 -11.71 0.32 3.24
N ASN A 73 -12.99 0.63 3.06
CA ASN A 73 -14.07 -0.34 2.95
C ASN A 73 -14.67 -0.33 1.54
N ALA A 74 -14.24 -1.29 0.72
CA ALA A 74 -14.78 -1.56 -0.61
C ALA A 74 -14.60 -3.05 -0.93
N PRO A 75 -15.66 -3.81 -1.27
CA PRO A 75 -15.54 -5.25 -1.55
C PRO A 75 -14.56 -5.56 -2.68
N TRP A 76 -14.52 -4.68 -3.68
CA TRP A 76 -13.71 -4.79 -4.90
C TRP A 76 -12.25 -4.30 -4.71
N LEU A 77 -11.93 -3.56 -3.65
CA LEU A 77 -10.59 -3.01 -3.43
C LEU A 77 -9.69 -4.02 -2.73
N ARG A 78 -8.80 -4.68 -3.49
CA ARG A 78 -7.93 -5.76 -3.00
C ARG A 78 -6.54 -5.68 -3.65
N GLY A 79 -5.58 -6.39 -3.06
CA GLY A 79 -4.24 -6.55 -3.63
C GLY A 79 -3.51 -5.23 -3.84
N GLN A 80 -2.90 -5.07 -5.03
CA GLN A 80 -2.05 -3.93 -5.38
C GLN A 80 -2.81 -2.60 -5.34
N GLU A 81 -4.03 -2.56 -5.88
CA GLU A 81 -4.87 -1.35 -5.88
C GLU A 81 -5.10 -0.78 -4.46
N ARG A 82 -5.29 -1.67 -3.48
CA ARG A 82 -5.45 -1.26 -2.07
C ARG A 82 -4.15 -0.67 -1.53
N MET A 83 -3.02 -1.31 -1.82
CA MET A 83 -1.71 -0.86 -1.36
C MET A 83 -1.35 0.50 -1.97
N ASP A 84 -1.57 0.69 -3.27
CA ASP A 84 -1.26 1.95 -3.96
C ASP A 84 -2.11 3.11 -3.42
N LEU A 85 -3.40 2.87 -3.18
CA LEU A 85 -4.27 3.87 -2.57
C LEU A 85 -3.85 4.19 -1.13
N SER A 86 -3.55 3.17 -0.30
CA SER A 86 -3.05 3.36 1.06
C SER A 86 -1.74 4.18 1.09
N ASN A 87 -0.76 3.81 0.25
CA ASN A 87 0.50 4.53 0.13
C ASN A 87 0.28 5.99 -0.27
N SER A 88 -0.66 6.25 -1.18
CA SER A 88 -1.01 7.61 -1.59
C SER A 88 -1.60 8.44 -0.43
N LEU A 89 -2.44 7.84 0.43
CA LEU A 89 -2.99 8.53 1.60
C LEU A 89 -1.91 8.84 2.65
N GLU A 90 -0.99 7.90 2.86
CA GLU A 90 0.15 8.06 3.76
C GLU A 90 1.13 9.14 3.26
N GLU A 91 1.39 9.18 1.95
CA GLU A 91 2.20 10.23 1.32
C GLU A 91 1.58 11.61 1.51
N ILE A 92 0.26 11.74 1.37
CA ILE A 92 -0.45 13.01 1.64
C ILE A 92 -0.22 13.45 3.09
N TYR A 93 -0.26 12.53 4.06
CA TYR A 93 0.04 12.89 5.45
C TYR A 93 1.47 13.40 5.61
N ILE A 94 2.46 12.69 5.08
CA ILE A 94 3.89 13.06 5.20
C ILE A 94 4.14 14.45 4.60
N GLN A 95 3.46 14.78 3.49
CA GLN A 95 3.59 16.08 2.83
C GLN A 95 2.88 17.22 3.59
N ASN A 96 1.94 16.91 4.48
CA ASN A 96 1.06 17.88 5.14
C ASN A 96 0.99 17.65 6.66
N ILE A 97 2.13 17.32 7.29
CA ILE A 97 2.20 17.12 8.76
C ILE A 97 1.81 18.42 9.48
N GLY A 98 0.92 18.32 10.47
CA GLY A 98 0.43 19.47 11.22
C GLY A 98 -0.84 20.10 10.63
N GLU A 99 -1.25 19.69 9.43
CA GLU A 99 -2.40 20.24 8.71
C GLU A 99 -3.59 19.28 8.66
N SER A 100 -4.77 19.83 8.39
CA SER A 100 -6.02 19.08 8.17
C SER A 100 -6.06 18.46 6.78
N ILE A 101 -6.11 17.12 6.70
CA ILE A 101 -5.93 16.35 5.45
C ILE A 101 -7.15 15.53 5.00
N LEU A 102 -8.27 15.53 5.74
CA LEU A 102 -9.41 14.67 5.43
C LEU A 102 -10.01 14.98 4.05
N TYR A 103 -10.09 16.26 3.69
CA TYR A 103 -10.54 16.67 2.36
C TYR A 103 -9.61 16.16 1.26
N LEU A 104 -8.29 16.30 1.45
CA LEU A 104 -7.28 15.82 0.50
C LEU A 104 -7.36 14.31 0.30
N TRP A 105 -7.57 13.56 1.38
CA TRP A 105 -7.78 12.12 1.32
C TRP A 105 -9.02 11.73 0.53
N VAL A 106 -10.15 12.41 0.76
CA VAL A 106 -11.39 12.14 0.01
C VAL A 106 -11.20 12.44 -1.47
N GLU A 107 -10.53 13.54 -1.82
CA GLU A 107 -10.27 13.87 -3.22
C GLU A 107 -9.29 12.89 -3.88
N LYS A 108 -8.28 12.41 -3.15
CA LYS A 108 -7.38 11.37 -3.66
C LYS A 108 -8.10 10.05 -3.93
N VAL A 109 -8.99 9.66 -3.02
CA VAL A 109 -9.87 8.50 -3.22
C VAL A 109 -10.76 8.71 -4.44
N ARG A 110 -11.37 9.91 -4.60
CA ARG A 110 -12.22 10.22 -5.75
C ARG A 110 -11.46 10.12 -7.07
N GLU A 111 -10.26 10.69 -7.14
CA GLU A 111 -9.38 10.59 -8.32
C GLU A 111 -9.11 9.12 -8.67
N PHE A 112 -8.75 8.31 -7.67
CA PHE A 112 -8.51 6.88 -7.86
C PHE A 112 -9.76 6.15 -8.39
N LEU A 113 -10.96 6.45 -7.86
CA LEU A 113 -12.21 5.86 -8.34
C LEU A 113 -12.52 6.24 -9.80
N ILE A 114 -12.26 7.50 -10.17
CA ILE A 114 -12.45 7.98 -11.55
C ILE A 114 -11.50 7.25 -12.50
N GLN A 115 -10.20 7.17 -12.16
CA GLN A 115 -9.19 6.45 -12.97
C GLN A 115 -9.59 4.97 -13.14
N LYS A 116 -10.03 4.32 -12.07
CA LYS A 116 -10.52 2.94 -12.12
C LYS A 116 -11.74 2.78 -13.04
N SER A 117 -12.68 3.73 -13.03
CA SER A 117 -13.85 3.69 -13.92
C SER A 117 -13.46 3.70 -15.40
N GLN A 118 -12.47 4.52 -15.77
CA GLN A 118 -11.98 4.67 -17.14
C GLN A 118 -11.27 3.42 -17.64
N MET A 119 -10.52 2.73 -16.77
CA MET A 119 -9.84 1.48 -17.12
C MET A 119 -10.79 0.28 -17.24
N ALA A 120 -11.98 0.35 -16.63
CA ALA A 120 -12.94 -0.75 -16.57
C ALA A 120 -13.93 -0.79 -17.75
N GLU A 121 -13.87 0.17 -18.68
CA GLU A 121 -14.68 0.21 -19.90
C GLU A 121 -13.80 -0.12 -21.11
N PRO A 122 -14.05 -1.21 -21.86
CA PRO A 122 -13.44 -1.38 -23.18
C PRO A 122 -14.18 -0.48 -24.18
N GLU A 123 -13.58 0.63 -24.59
CA GLU A 123 -14.13 1.47 -25.66
C GLU A 123 -13.88 0.83 -27.05
N PRO A 124 -14.91 0.68 -27.92
CA PRO A 124 -14.73 0.49 -29.36
C PRO A 124 -14.85 1.82 -30.13
N GLU A 125 -13.79 2.18 -30.88
CA GLU A 125 -13.75 2.89 -32.19
C GLU A 125 -14.28 4.35 -32.31
N THR A 126 -13.77 5.32 -33.11
CA THR A 126 -12.67 5.44 -34.09
C THR A 126 -12.54 6.91 -34.60
N THR A 127 -11.36 7.23 -35.19
CA THR A 127 -11.06 8.16 -36.34
C THR A 127 -10.88 9.68 -36.12
N LYS A 128 -9.85 10.39 -36.65
CA LYS A 128 -9.06 10.26 -37.92
C LYS A 128 -7.69 11.02 -37.92
N LYS A 129 -6.68 10.34 -38.52
CA LYS A 129 -5.62 10.74 -39.51
C LYS A 129 -4.50 11.74 -39.10
N THR A 130 -3.21 11.44 -39.31
CA THR A 130 -2.45 11.26 -40.60
C THR A 130 -1.21 10.35 -40.34
N GLU A 131 -1.05 9.18 -41.00
CA GLU A 131 -0.18 8.90 -42.21
C GLU A 131 1.31 9.26 -41.98
N GLU A 132 2.38 8.48 -42.20
CA GLU A 132 2.77 7.09 -42.61
C GLU A 132 4.22 6.94 -42.03
N GLU A 133 4.86 5.78 -41.83
CA GLU A 133 5.64 5.08 -42.87
C GLU A 133 6.22 3.76 -42.31
N ASP A 134 6.35 2.83 -43.24
CA ASP A 134 6.71 1.42 -43.19
C ASP A 134 8.24 1.21 -43.17
N VAL A 135 8.73 0.21 -42.42
CA VAL A 135 9.96 -0.52 -42.75
C VAL A 135 9.96 -1.89 -42.06
N GLU A 136 9.61 -2.91 -42.84
CA GLU A 136 9.99 -4.30 -42.65
C GLU A 136 11.52 -4.46 -42.73
N CYS A 137 12.10 -5.24 -41.83
CA CYS A 137 13.38 -5.91 -42.05
C CYS A 137 13.31 -7.30 -41.42
N GLU A 138 13.14 -8.29 -42.28
CA GLU A 138 13.17 -9.71 -42.02
C GLU A 138 14.60 -10.29 -42.14
N GLU A 139 14.85 -11.28 -41.29
CA GLU A 139 15.73 -12.45 -41.46
C GLU A 139 17.24 -12.28 -41.73
N ASP A 140 18.06 -12.77 -40.82
CA ASP A 140 18.78 -14.05 -40.97
C ASP A 140 20.04 -14.10 -40.08
N LEU A 141 20.13 -15.15 -39.27
CA LEU A 141 21.28 -16.07 -39.19
C LEU A 141 21.30 -16.79 -37.84
N ALA A 142 20.84 -18.04 -37.90
CA ALA A 142 20.99 -19.08 -36.91
C ALA A 142 22.45 -19.50 -36.68
N LEU A 143 22.71 -20.17 -35.54
CA LEU A 143 23.43 -21.45 -35.37
C LEU A 143 23.83 -21.60 -33.89
N ALA A 144 23.13 -22.45 -33.13
CA ALA A 144 23.44 -23.88 -32.90
C ALA A 144 24.41 -24.08 -31.71
N CYS A 145 24.31 -25.06 -30.82
CA CYS A 145 23.46 -26.24 -30.71
C CYS A 145 23.61 -26.86 -29.30
N ASP A 146 22.55 -27.57 -28.88
CA ASP A 146 22.48 -28.82 -28.10
C ASP A 146 23.08 -28.91 -26.67
N SER A 147 22.24 -29.26 -25.67
CA SER A 147 21.90 -30.64 -25.21
C SER A 147 23.13 -31.26 -24.51
N GLU A 148 23.12 -31.68 -23.25
CA GLU A 148 22.34 -32.74 -22.64
C GLU A 148 22.80 -32.93 -21.17
N SER A 149 21.90 -33.29 -20.25
CA SER A 149 22.26 -33.83 -18.91
C SER A 149 22.83 -35.27 -19.08
N PRO A 150 23.70 -35.85 -18.21
CA PRO A 150 23.32 -36.14 -16.81
C PRO A 150 24.46 -36.34 -15.76
N VAL A 151 24.06 -36.36 -14.47
CA VAL A 151 24.59 -37.08 -13.27
C VAL A 151 26.00 -36.85 -12.66
N LYS A 152 25.95 -36.66 -11.33
CA LYS A 152 26.75 -37.28 -10.22
C LYS A 152 27.98 -36.59 -9.60
N ALA A 153 27.90 -36.51 -8.26
CA ALA A 153 28.91 -36.54 -7.19
C ALA A 153 29.86 -35.32 -7.05
N LEU A 154 29.74 -34.50 -5.99
CA LEU A 154 30.28 -34.65 -4.62
C LEU A 154 31.82 -34.50 -4.56
N GLU A 155 32.32 -33.34 -4.11
CA GLU A 155 33.09 -33.14 -2.87
C GLU A 155 33.84 -31.78 -2.85
N THR A 156 33.81 -31.19 -1.66
CA THR A 156 34.58 -30.09 -1.04
C THR A 156 35.93 -29.70 -1.65
N ASP A 157 36.20 -28.39 -1.76
CA ASP A 157 37.25 -27.76 -0.94
C ASP A 157 37.20 -26.22 -0.93
N ILE A 158 37.75 -25.70 0.16
CA ILE A 158 37.73 -24.33 0.69
C ILE A 158 38.54 -23.37 -0.19
N SER A 159 37.99 -22.18 -0.50
CA SER A 159 38.80 -21.03 -0.92
C SER A 159 38.14 -19.73 -0.47
N GLU A 160 38.80 -19.06 0.46
CA GLU A 160 38.49 -17.71 0.92
C GLU A 160 38.60 -16.72 -0.26
N ASN A 161 37.51 -16.02 -0.57
CA ASN A 161 37.64 -14.72 -1.18
C ASN A 161 36.55 -13.77 -0.66
N LYS A 162 37.03 -12.75 0.03
CA LYS A 162 36.27 -11.65 0.63
C LYS A 162 35.84 -10.69 -0.48
N THR A 163 34.54 -10.61 -0.75
CA THR A 163 33.93 -9.46 -1.43
C THR A 163 32.60 -9.18 -0.74
N GLU A 164 32.60 -8.09 0.03
CA GLU A 164 31.49 -7.36 0.65
C GLU A 164 30.11 -8.03 0.55
N THR A 165 29.81 -8.88 1.53
CA THR A 165 28.44 -9.27 1.86
C THR A 165 27.89 -8.16 2.76
N GLU A 166 26.90 -7.44 2.25
CA GLU A 166 26.04 -6.57 3.05
C GLU A 166 25.45 -7.45 4.17
N GLU A 167 25.99 -7.33 5.39
CA GLU A 167 25.58 -8.14 6.53
C GLU A 167 24.14 -7.78 6.89
N LEU A 168 23.20 -8.62 6.46
CA LEU A 168 21.82 -8.54 6.91
C LEU A 168 21.80 -8.65 8.44
N PRO A 169 21.01 -7.81 9.13
CA PRO A 169 21.02 -7.80 10.58
C PRO A 169 20.61 -9.18 11.12
N PRO A 170 21.23 -9.60 12.24
CA PRO A 170 20.97 -10.91 12.81
C PRO A 170 19.50 -11.06 13.17
N ILE A 171 18.82 -12.01 12.52
CA ILE A 171 17.43 -12.36 12.82
C ILE A 171 17.45 -13.42 13.93
N ASP A 172 16.87 -13.10 15.08
CA ASP A 172 16.63 -14.05 16.15
C ASP A 172 15.34 -14.84 15.89
N HIS A 173 15.41 -16.15 16.11
CA HIS A 173 14.30 -17.06 15.84
C HIS A 173 13.73 -17.58 17.15
N GLY A 174 12.45 -17.27 17.38
CA GLY A 174 11.70 -17.81 18.49
C GLY A 174 11.51 -19.33 18.38
N ILE A 175 11.16 -19.93 19.51
CA ILE A 175 10.82 -21.36 19.58
C ILE A 175 9.48 -21.58 18.85
N PRO A 176 9.39 -22.52 17.90
CA PRO A 176 8.13 -22.84 17.25
C PRO A 176 7.06 -23.28 18.25
N ILE A 177 5.87 -22.69 18.19
CA ILE A 177 4.70 -23.10 18.97
C ILE A 177 3.64 -23.66 18.04
N THR A 178 2.98 -24.77 18.44
CA THR A 178 1.90 -25.35 17.65
C THR A 178 0.57 -25.19 18.39
N ASP A 179 -0.39 -24.49 17.78
CA ASP A 179 -1.78 -24.42 18.22
C ASP A 179 -2.71 -25.00 17.14
N ARG A 180 -3.57 -25.94 17.49
CA ARG A 180 -4.59 -26.53 16.59
C ARG A 180 -4.07 -26.95 15.21
N ARG A 181 -2.90 -27.60 15.16
CA ARG A 181 -2.16 -28.02 13.93
C ARG A 181 -1.55 -26.87 13.10
N SER A 182 -1.65 -25.63 13.56
CA SER A 182 -0.91 -24.49 13.02
C SER A 182 0.37 -24.29 13.82
N THR A 183 1.52 -24.25 13.15
CA THR A 183 2.82 -24.00 13.79
C THR A 183 3.24 -22.56 13.49
N PHE A 184 3.55 -21.81 14.54
CA PHE A 184 3.98 -20.42 14.48
C PHE A 184 5.42 -20.32 14.97
N GLN A 185 6.24 -19.54 14.27
CA GLN A 185 7.57 -19.20 14.70
C GLN A 185 7.75 -17.68 14.62
N ALA A 186 8.17 -17.07 15.72
CA ALA A 186 8.47 -15.64 15.75
C ALA A 186 9.87 -15.40 15.17
N HIS A 187 10.04 -14.34 14.39
CA HIS A 187 11.32 -13.89 13.85
C HIS A 187 11.50 -12.41 14.25
N LEU A 188 12.61 -12.07 14.92
CA LEU A 188 12.91 -10.73 15.43
C LEU A 188 14.21 -10.22 14.81
N ALA A 189 14.30 -8.95 14.43
CA ALA A 189 15.55 -8.32 13.99
C ALA A 189 15.75 -6.99 14.75
N PRO A 190 16.97 -6.69 15.23
CA PRO A 190 17.24 -5.44 15.94
C PRO A 190 17.32 -4.26 14.96
N VAL A 191 16.39 -3.31 15.08
CA VAL A 191 16.38 -2.06 14.28
C VAL A 191 17.17 -0.99 15.02
N VAL A 192 18.26 -0.50 14.42
CA VAL A 192 19.18 0.49 15.05
C VAL A 192 18.92 1.92 14.57
N CYS A 193 18.22 2.13 13.44
CA CYS A 193 17.69 3.44 13.04
C CYS A 193 16.44 3.32 12.15
N LEU A 194 15.60 4.35 12.13
CA LEU A 194 14.33 4.40 11.35
C LEU A 194 14.53 4.28 9.84
N GLN A 195 15.74 4.47 9.32
CA GLN A 195 16.06 4.32 7.89
C GLN A 195 16.31 2.86 7.47
N GLN A 196 16.52 1.93 8.41
CA GLN A 196 16.83 0.51 8.12
C GLN A 196 15.57 -0.38 8.00
N GLU A 197 14.38 0.13 8.36
CA GLU A 197 13.12 -0.64 8.40
C GLU A 197 12.76 -1.28 7.04
N SER A 198 13.20 -0.68 5.93
CA SER A 198 12.87 -1.15 4.59
C SER A 198 13.60 -2.44 4.19
N GLU A 199 14.84 -2.64 4.61
CA GLU A 199 15.63 -3.84 4.28
C GLU A 199 15.25 -5.01 5.19
N ASP A 200 14.98 -4.74 6.47
CA ASP A 200 14.53 -5.74 7.43
C ASP A 200 13.15 -6.31 7.05
N LEU A 201 12.24 -5.44 6.59
CA LEU A 201 10.93 -5.85 6.10
C LEU A 201 11.05 -6.67 4.80
N LYS A 202 11.98 -6.34 3.91
CA LYS A 202 12.28 -7.14 2.70
C LYS A 202 12.83 -8.51 3.08
N GLY A 203 13.76 -8.58 4.04
CA GLY A 203 14.31 -9.83 4.56
C GLY A 203 13.24 -10.75 5.15
N LEU A 204 12.35 -10.20 5.99
CA LEU A 204 11.25 -10.96 6.58
C LEU A 204 10.27 -11.47 5.50
N LYS A 205 9.90 -10.62 4.53
CA LYS A 205 9.03 -11.01 3.40
C LYS A 205 9.64 -12.10 2.52
N MET A 206 10.95 -12.04 2.27
CA MET A 206 11.68 -13.06 1.49
C MET A 206 11.66 -14.43 2.17
N MET A 207 11.75 -14.50 3.50
CA MET A 207 11.67 -15.76 4.23
C MET A 207 10.26 -16.39 4.19
N TYR A 208 9.20 -15.59 4.35
CA TYR A 208 7.81 -16.07 4.23
C TYR A 208 7.51 -16.63 2.83
N SER A 209 8.08 -16.02 1.77
CA SER A 209 7.94 -16.50 0.40
C SER A 209 8.63 -17.86 0.16
N ARG A 210 9.77 -18.11 0.83
CA ARG A 210 10.50 -19.39 0.75
C ARG A 210 9.82 -20.53 1.51
N LEU A 211 9.12 -20.23 2.61
CA LEU A 211 8.37 -21.24 3.38
C LEU A 211 7.07 -21.71 2.69
N HIS A 212 6.56 -20.96 1.71
CA HIS A 212 5.33 -21.30 0.96
C HIS A 212 5.56 -22.03 -0.37
N ASN A 213 6.81 -22.41 -0.68
CA ASN A 213 7.20 -23.16 -1.90
C ASN A 213 7.83 -24.53 -1.59
N LEU A 214 7.55 -25.13 -0.43
CA LEU A 214 7.93 -26.50 -0.06
C LEU A 214 6.68 -27.31 0.32
#